data_AF-A0A2V8NKJ9-F1
#
_entry.id   AF-A0A2V8NKJ9-F1
#
_cell.length_a   1.000
_cell.length_b   1.000
_cell.length_c   1.000
_cell.angle_alpha   90.00
_cell.angle_beta   90.00
_cell.angle_gamma   90.00
#
_symmetry.space_group_name_H-M   'P 1'
#
loop_
_entity.id
_entity.type
_entity.pdbx_description
1 polymer ?
#
loop_
_entity_poly.entity_id
_entity_poly.type
_entity_poly.pdbx_seq_one_letter_code
_entity_poly.pdbx_strand_id
1 'polypeptide(L)' 'MDQTGKPTSEALHVTERFRRTDFGHLDIQSTIDDPKVYTKPWTVKEQARLVPNTDVIENACENNLDLQHLGGKYLK' A
#
# COMPACT_ATOMS: atom_id res chain seq x y z
N MET A 1 10.77 7.48 5.97
CA MET A 1 11.14 6.55 4.88
C MET A 1 10.02 5.55 4.73
N ASP A 2 9.56 5.27 3.52
CA ASP A 2 8.47 4.31 3.27
C ASP A 2 8.93 2.84 3.41
N GLN A 3 7.98 1.91 3.24
CA GLN A 3 8.21 0.46 3.31
C GLN A 3 9.21 -0.09 2.28
N THR A 4 9.50 0.66 1.21
CA THR A 4 10.47 0.29 0.16
C THR A 4 11.79 1.06 0.27
N GLY A 5 11.99 1.84 1.34
CA GLY A 5 13.19 2.62 1.54
C GLY A 5 13.18 3.99 0.88
N LYS A 6 12.04 4.50 0.41
CA LYS A 6 11.98 5.85 -0.18
C LYS A 6 12.00 6.94 0.89
N PRO A 7 12.90 7.93 0.80
CA PRO A 7 12.99 8.99 1.79
C PRO A 7 11.74 9.88 1.79
N THR A 8 11.49 10.51 2.94
CA THR A 8 10.38 11.44 3.19
C THR A 8 10.88 12.53 4.14
N SER A 9 10.34 13.74 4.03
CA SER A 9 10.62 14.87 4.92
C SER A 9 9.36 15.34 5.66
N GLU A 10 9.51 16.28 6.59
CA GLU A 10 8.39 16.94 7.27
C GLU A 10 7.54 17.81 6.33
N ALA A 11 8.02 18.09 5.12
CA ALA A 11 7.27 18.81 4.10
C ALA A 11 6.39 17.88 3.23
N LEU A 12 6.37 16.58 3.52
CA LEU A 12 5.56 15.62 2.79
C LEU A 12 4.06 15.94 2.90
N HIS A 13 3.41 16.05 1.75
CA HIS A 13 1.97 16.10 1.60
C HIS A 13 1.52 14.97 0.67
N VAL A 14 0.61 14.13 1.16
CA VAL A 14 0.02 13.04 0.37
C VAL A 14 -1.46 13.35 0.13
N THR A 15 -1.87 13.34 -1.13
CA THR A 15 -3.28 13.45 -1.52
C THR A 15 -3.76 12.13 -2.08
N GLU A 16 -4.75 11.52 -1.43
CA GLU A 16 -5.35 10.26 -1.86
C GLU A 16 -6.76 10.49 -2.39
N ARG A 17 -7.07 9.87 -3.54
CA ARG A 17 -8.39 9.89 -4.17
C ARG A 17 -8.88 8.46 -4.34
N PHE A 18 -9.98 8.15 -3.66
CA PHE A 18 -10.65 6.86 -3.71
C PHE A 18 -11.84 6.94 -4.67
N ARG A 19 -11.91 6.01 -5.62
CA ARG A 19 -13.03 5.87 -6.55
C ARG A 19 -13.44 4.41 -6.64
N ARG A 20 -14.61 4.08 -6.08
CA ARG A 20 -15.23 2.78 -6.28
C ARG A 20 -15.84 2.74 -7.68
N THR A 21 -15.26 1.94 -8.58
CA THR A 21 -15.70 1.85 -9.98
C THR A 21 -16.89 0.91 -10.13
N ASP A 22 -16.96 -0.12 -9.31
CA ASP A 22 -18.12 -1.00 -9.14
C ASP A 22 -18.13 -1.64 -7.74
N PHE A 23 -19.04 -2.57 -7.47
CA PHE A 23 -19.13 -3.22 -6.17
C PHE A 23 -17.83 -3.92 -5.75
N GLY A 24 -17.09 -4.51 -6.69
CA GLY A 24 -15.90 -5.31 -6.45
C GLY A 24 -14.57 -4.57 -6.61
N HIS A 25 -14.54 -3.36 -7.17
CA HIS A 25 -13.30 -2.68 -7.52
C HIS A 25 -13.21 -1.25 -6.97
N LEU A 26 -12.04 -0.92 -6.42
CA LEU A 26 -11.70 0.39 -5.88
C LEU A 26 -10.39 0.86 -6.51
N ASP A 27 -10.45 1.97 -7.24
CA ASP A 27 -9.27 2.69 -7.69
C ASP A 27 -8.80 3.62 -6.55
N ILE A 28 -7.53 3.55 -6.23
CA ILE A 28 -6.84 4.39 -5.25
C ILE A 28 -5.76 5.14 -6.00
N GLN A 29 -5.80 6.47 -5.95
CA GLN A 29 -4.77 7.30 -6.54
C GLN A 29 -4.09 8.12 -5.45
N SER A 30 -2.78 7.97 -5.29
CA SER A 30 -2.00 8.69 -4.29
C SER A 30 -0.99 9.59 -4.98
N THR A 31 -1.06 10.89 -4.72
CA THR A 31 -0.08 11.88 -5.19
C THR A 31 0.84 12.21 -4.03
N ILE A 32 2.15 12.06 -4.25
CA ILE A 32 3.22 12.37 -3.32
C ILE A 32 3.82 13.71 -3.70
N ASP A 33 3.74 14.68 -2.79
CA ASP A 33 4.38 15.99 -2.91
C ASP A 33 5.33 16.21 -1.73
N ASP A 34 6.64 16.19 -2.00
CA ASP A 34 7.67 16.47 -1.01
C ASP A 34 8.82 17.23 -1.68
N PRO A 35 8.78 18.57 -1.70
CA PRO A 35 9.74 19.39 -2.44
C PRO A 35 11.15 19.37 -1.84
N LYS A 36 11.32 18.85 -0.61
CA LYS A 36 12.65 18.69 0.00
C LYS A 36 13.34 17.40 -0.43
N VAL A 37 12.59 16.44 -0.98
CA VAL A 37 13.10 15.10 -1.34
C VAL A 37 12.98 14.83 -2.84
N TYR A 38 11.91 15.28 -3.49
CA TYR A 38 11.62 15.00 -4.90
C TYR A 38 11.59 16.29 -5.73
N THR A 39 12.01 16.19 -6.99
CA THR A 39 12.08 17.33 -7.92
C THR A 39 10.72 17.77 -8.45
N LYS A 40 9.70 16.93 -8.31
CA LYS A 40 8.31 17.22 -8.69
C LYS A 40 7.35 16.23 -7.98
N PRO A 41 6.08 16.63 -7.77
CA PRO A 41 5.06 15.69 -7.35
C PRO A 41 4.90 14.54 -8.35
N TRP A 42 4.57 13.36 -7.84
CA TRP A 42 4.29 12.19 -8.66
C TRP A 42 3.09 11.42 -8.13
N THR A 43 2.47 10.63 -8.99
CA THR A 43 1.21 9.94 -8.69
C THR A 43 1.35 8.45 -8.96
N VAL A 44 0.86 7.64 -8.05
CA VAL A 44 0.62 6.20 -8.25
C VAL A 44 -0.87 5.90 -8.27
N LYS A 45 -1.22 4.84 -9.00
CA LYS A 45 -2.56 4.29 -9.04
C LYS A 45 -2.49 2.83 -8.64
N GLU A 46 -3.34 2.47 -7.70
CA GLU A 46 -3.51 1.13 -7.18
C GLU A 46 -4.97 0.71 -7.36
N GLN A 47 -5.20 -0.58 -7.57
CA GLN A 47 -6.54 -1.13 -7.68
C GLN A 47 -6.73 -2.19 -6.61
N ALA A 48 -7.66 -1.93 -5.70
CA ALA A 48 -8.09 -2.90 -4.72
C ALA A 48 -9.29 -3.68 -5.26
N ARG A 49 -9.26 -5.00 -5.06
CA ARG A 49 -10.37 -5.90 -5.39
C ARG A 49 -11.00 -6.43 -4.11
N LEU A 50 -12.32 -6.38 -4.04
CA LEU A 50 -13.10 -7.01 -2.98
C LEU A 50 -12.94 -8.53 -3.07
N VAL A 51 -12.47 -9.12 -1.98
CA VAL A 51 -12.45 -10.56 -1.78
C VAL A 51 -13.39 -10.85 -0.62
N PRO A 52 -14.63 -11.32 -0.87
CA PRO A 52 -15.57 -11.61 0.20
C PRO A 52 -15.17 -12.86 0.97
N ASN A 53 -15.57 -12.94 2.25
CA ASN A 53 -15.30 -14.08 3.14
C ASN A 53 -13.80 -14.40 3.30
N THR A 54 -12.96 -13.38 3.29
CA THR A 54 -11.52 -13.49 3.60
C THR A 54 -11.20 -12.70 4.86
N ASP A 55 -10.12 -13.09 5.53
CA ASP A 55 -9.56 -12.31 6.61
C ASP A 55 -8.81 -11.08 6.07
N VAL A 56 -8.83 -9.98 6.82
CA VAL A 56 -7.98 -8.82 6.55
C VAL A 56 -6.55 -9.23 6.85
N ILE A 57 -5.75 -9.45 5.80
CA ILE A 57 -4.34 -9.80 5.96
C ILE A 57 -3.57 -8.52 6.28
N GLU A 58 -3.33 -8.28 7.56
CA GLU A 58 -2.47 -7.19 8.03
C GLU A 58 -0.99 -7.61 7.92
N ASN A 59 -0.34 -7.22 6.82
CA ASN A 59 1.12 -7.32 6.74
C ASN A 59 1.75 -6.02 7.29
N ALA A 60 1.78 -5.87 8.61
CA ALA A 60 2.51 -4.79 9.24
C ALA A 60 3.49 -5.36 10.27
N CYS A 61 4.67 -5.77 9.80
CA CYS A 61 5.85 -6.09 10.62
C CYS A 61 5.62 -7.07 11.76
N GLU A 62 4.92 -8.17 11.51
CA GLU A 62 4.75 -9.16 12.54
C GLU A 62 5.90 -10.18 12.51
N ASN A 63 6.49 -10.43 13.68
CA ASN A 63 7.42 -11.54 13.93
C ASN A 63 6.65 -12.87 13.93
N ASN A 64 5.89 -13.12 12.87
CA ASN A 64 5.01 -14.27 12.75
C ASN A 64 5.85 -15.52 12.55
N LEU A 65 6.08 -16.23 13.66
CA LEU A 65 6.59 -17.61 13.70
C LEU A 65 5.65 -18.60 13.01
N ASP A 66 4.48 -18.14 12.54
CA ASP A 66 3.44 -18.95 11.94
C ASP A 66 3.49 -18.94 10.41
N LEU A 67 4.64 -19.36 9.87
CA LEU A 67 4.85 -19.58 8.43
C LEU A 67 3.89 -20.63 7.84
N GLN A 68 3.28 -21.47 8.68
CA GLN A 68 2.45 -22.59 8.28
C GLN A 68 1.10 -22.13 7.69
N HIS A 69 0.58 -20.98 8.15
CA HIS A 69 -0.69 -20.42 7.66
C HIS A 69 -0.52 -19.43 6.49
N LEU A 70 0.71 -19.06 6.10
CA LEU A 70 0.99 -18.12 5.00
C LEU A 70 0.95 -18.76 3.60
N GLY A 71 0.59 -20.03 3.49
CA GLY A 71 0.49 -20.73 2.20
C GLY A 71 1.87 -21.12 1.63
N GLY A 72 1.94 -22.35 1.12
CA GLY A 72 3.18 -23.12 0.85
C GLY A 72 4.13 -22.63 -0.26
N LYS A 73 4.34 -21.31 -0.42
CA LYS A 73 5.42 -20.75 -1.24
C LYS A 73 6.64 -20.29 -0.44
N TYR A 74 6.56 -20.24 0.89
CA TYR A 74 7.63 -19.76 1.77
C TYR A 74 8.28 -20.85 2.63
N LEU A 75 7.85 -22.10 2.50
CA LEU A 75 8.50 -23.26 3.10
C LEU A 75 9.57 -23.77 2.13
N LYS A 76 10.83 -23.46 2.41
CA LYS A 76 12.00 -24.14 1.84
C LYS A 76 12.59 -25.09 2.88
#